data_AF-A0AAN7SSU4-F1
#
_entry.id   AF-A0AAN7SSU4-F1
#
_cell.length_a   1.000
_cell.length_b   1.000
_cell.length_c   1.000
_cell.angle_alpha   90.00
_cell.angle_beta   90.00
_cell.angle_gamma   90.00
#
_symmetry.space_group_name_H-M   'P 1'
#
loop_
_entity.id
_entity.type
_entity.pdbx_description
1 polymer ?
#
loop_
_entity_poly.entity_id
_entity_poly.type
_entity_poly.pdbx_seq_one_letter_code
_entity_poly.pdbx_strand_id
1 'polypeptide(L)'
;MVYLHTSFCRHYYPRLQEMSNLNESALLASYRVAFRVAKAGKPHTIAENLILPAALDIAVIMFGKQEIEKLKSVPLSDNTIQRRISDMAIDFVAFVRFESKERLMEEILFCKALPTNTTGQCLYDIFLEATQDFHLDWAKKCVVICSDGAKAMTGSKSGFITRLKALMPDAV
;
A
#
# COMPACT_ATOMS: atom_id res chain seq x y z
N MET A 1 11.11 -3.02 -9.78
CA MET A 1 10.21 -1.90 -10.15
C MET A 1 9.72 -1.25 -8.87
N VAL A 2 9.82 0.07 -8.76
CA VAL A 2 9.24 0.84 -7.65
C VAL A 2 7.97 1.51 -8.17
N TYR A 3 6.82 1.17 -7.58
CA TYR A 3 5.53 1.78 -7.91
C TYR A 3 5.15 2.76 -6.81
N LEU A 4 5.10 4.04 -7.15
CA LEU A 4 4.97 5.16 -6.24
C LEU A 4 3.58 5.75 -6.40
N HIS A 5 2.76 5.66 -5.37
CA HIS A 5 1.40 6.19 -5.39
C HIS A 5 1.33 7.40 -4.46
N THR A 6 0.95 8.57 -4.98
CA THR A 6 0.62 9.73 -4.15
C THR A 6 -0.79 9.61 -3.62
N SER A 7 -1.00 8.53 -2.86
CA SER A 7 -2.12 8.38 -1.96
C SER A 7 -1.95 7.09 -1.14
N PHE A 8 -1.63 7.21 0.18
CA PHE A 8 -2.43 6.76 1.35
C PHE A 8 -1.84 5.86 2.51
N CYS A 9 -2.11 6.27 3.77
CA CYS A 9 -2.05 5.73 5.15
C CYS A 9 -1.10 6.31 6.27
N ARG A 10 -1.68 7.05 7.24
CA ARG A 10 -1.00 7.66 8.41
C ARG A 10 -0.77 6.66 9.54
N HIS A 11 -1.44 5.51 9.43
CA HIS A 11 -1.56 4.49 10.47
C HIS A 11 -1.16 3.08 10.00
N TYR A 12 -0.75 2.89 8.73
CA TYR A 12 -0.44 1.56 8.18
C TYR A 12 0.90 1.01 8.68
N TYR A 13 1.92 1.86 8.86
CA TYR A 13 3.30 1.39 9.06
C TYR A 13 3.79 1.27 10.52
N PRO A 14 3.33 2.05 11.53
CA PRO A 14 3.82 1.89 12.90
C PRO A 14 3.53 0.52 13.55
N ARG A 15 2.78 -0.39 12.90
CA ARG A 15 2.45 -1.74 13.42
C ARG A 15 3.06 -2.91 12.63
N LEU A 16 3.86 -2.68 11.60
CA LEU A 16 4.39 -3.79 10.79
C LEU A 16 5.63 -4.47 11.40
N GLN A 17 6.11 -4.05 12.57
CA GLN A 17 7.36 -4.57 13.14
C GLN A 17 7.26 -5.63 14.23
N GLU A 18 6.08 -5.99 14.76
CA GLU A 18 5.91 -7.20 15.59
C GLU A 18 4.42 -7.37 15.95
N MET A 19 3.68 -8.19 15.17
CA MET A 19 2.25 -8.41 15.41
C MET A 19 2.05 -9.73 16.17
N SER A 20 1.71 -9.65 17.45
CA SER A 20 1.56 -10.82 18.33
C SER A 20 0.11 -11.24 18.57
N ASN A 21 -0.89 -10.38 18.32
CA ASN A 21 -2.28 -10.63 18.72
C ASN A 21 -3.32 -10.50 17.58
N LEU A 22 -4.37 -11.33 17.65
CA LEU A 22 -5.43 -11.50 16.63
C LEU A 22 -6.09 -10.19 16.14
N ASN A 23 -6.29 -9.21 17.04
CA ASN A 23 -6.93 -7.94 16.71
C ASN A 23 -6.11 -7.09 15.72
N GLU A 24 -4.78 -7.19 15.78
CA GLU A 24 -3.90 -6.47 14.86
C GLU A 24 -3.92 -7.13 13.48
N SER A 25 -3.93 -8.46 13.44
CA SER A 25 -4.04 -9.23 12.19
C SER A 25 -5.36 -8.96 11.47
N ALA A 26 -6.48 -8.92 12.21
CA ALA A 26 -7.79 -8.56 11.66
C ALA A 26 -7.82 -7.10 11.15
N LEU A 27 -7.19 -6.18 11.89
CA LEU A 27 -7.05 -4.79 11.47
C LEU A 27 -6.26 -4.67 10.16
N LEU A 28 -5.11 -5.34 10.06
CA LEU A 28 -4.29 -5.35 8.86
C LEU A 28 -5.03 -5.95 7.67
N ALA A 29 -5.73 -7.07 7.87
CA ALA A 29 -6.53 -7.71 6.84
C ALA A 29 -7.59 -6.75 6.29
N SER A 30 -8.30 -6.02 7.15
CA SER A 30 -9.32 -5.06 6.72
C SER A 30 -8.74 -3.87 5.93
N TYR A 31 -7.56 -3.36 6.29
CA TYR A 31 -6.86 -2.35 5.48
C TYR A 31 -6.43 -2.92 4.12
N ARG A 32 -5.93 -4.16 4.06
CA ARG A 32 -5.58 -4.81 2.78
C ARG A 32 -6.80 -5.00 1.87
N VAL A 33 -7.97 -5.32 2.43
CA VAL A 33 -9.21 -5.38 1.66
C VAL A 33 -9.59 -3.99 1.16
N ALA A 34 -9.62 -2.98 2.03
CA ALA A 34 -9.91 -1.60 1.63
C ALA A 34 -8.99 -1.11 0.51
N PHE A 35 -7.69 -1.42 0.58
CA PHE A 35 -6.71 -1.05 -0.44
C PHE A 35 -7.04 -1.69 -1.79
N ARG A 36 -7.37 -2.99 -1.80
CA ARG A 36 -7.74 -3.70 -3.04
C ARG A 36 -9.02 -3.14 -3.64
N VAL A 37 -10.01 -2.79 -2.81
CA VAL A 37 -11.27 -2.17 -3.26
C VAL A 37 -11.00 -0.82 -3.92
N ALA A 38 -10.22 0.05 -3.25
CA ALA A 38 -9.84 1.36 -3.77
C ALA A 38 -9.01 1.26 -5.06
N LYS A 39 -7.97 0.41 -5.07
CA LYS A 39 -7.10 0.17 -6.24
C LYS A 39 -7.88 -0.34 -7.46
N ALA A 40 -8.94 -1.12 -7.23
CA ALA A 40 -9.81 -1.62 -8.29
C ALA A 40 -10.89 -0.61 -8.73
N GLY A 41 -10.96 0.57 -8.11
CA GLY A 41 -11.98 1.59 -8.38
C GLY A 41 -13.40 1.13 -8.05
N LYS A 42 -13.56 0.22 -7.08
CA LYS A 42 -14.85 -0.35 -6.69
C LYS A 42 -15.48 0.42 -5.53
N PRO A 43 -16.82 0.44 -5.40
CA PRO A 43 -17.47 1.05 -4.24
C PRO A 43 -17.05 0.31 -2.97
N HIS A 44 -16.90 1.06 -1.87
CA HIS A 44 -16.53 0.48 -0.56
C HIS A 44 -17.50 -0.60 -0.09
N THR A 45 -18.74 -0.54 -0.56
CA THR A 45 -19.81 -1.48 -0.26
C THR A 45 -19.55 -2.92 -0.76
N ILE A 46 -18.63 -3.09 -1.71
CA ILE A 46 -18.30 -4.42 -2.25
C ILE A 46 -17.67 -5.33 -1.18
N ALA A 47 -17.06 -4.75 -0.15
CA ALA A 47 -16.38 -5.51 0.88
C ALA A 47 -17.36 -6.31 1.76
N GLU A 48 -18.41 -5.66 2.26
CA GLU A 48 -19.45 -6.30 3.07
C GLU A 48 -20.36 -7.19 2.21
N ASN A 49 -20.78 -6.69 1.04
CA ASN A 49 -21.81 -7.34 0.24
C ASN A 49 -21.29 -8.48 -0.65
N LEU A 50 -19.98 -8.55 -0.93
CA LEU A 50 -19.42 -9.56 -1.84
C LEU A 50 -18.15 -10.21 -1.32
N ILE A 51 -17.14 -9.43 -0.91
CA ILE A 51 -15.84 -9.99 -0.53
C ILE A 51 -15.96 -10.85 0.73
N LEU A 52 -16.64 -10.35 1.77
CA LEU A 52 -16.84 -11.07 3.02
C LEU A 52 -17.61 -12.39 2.81
N PRO A 53 -18.82 -12.42 2.21
CA PRO A 53 -19.55 -13.67 2.01
C PRO A 53 -18.77 -14.67 1.13
N ALA A 54 -18.14 -14.21 0.04
CA ALA A 54 -17.32 -15.09 -0.80
C ALA A 54 -16.14 -15.70 -0.04
N ALA A 55 -15.45 -14.91 0.80
CA ALA A 55 -14.35 -15.39 1.62
C ALA A 55 -14.83 -16.41 2.67
N LEU A 56 -16.00 -16.19 3.26
CA LEU A 56 -16.62 -17.12 4.20
C LEU A 56 -16.97 -18.44 3.51
N ASP A 57 -17.63 -18.43 2.36
CA ASP A 57 -18.02 -19.64 1.62
C ASP A 57 -16.79 -20.48 1.24
N ILE A 58 -15.74 -19.84 0.70
CA ILE A 58 -14.48 -20.50 0.40
C ILE A 58 -13.89 -21.11 1.66
N ALA A 59 -13.85 -20.37 2.77
CA ALA A 59 -13.26 -20.87 4.02
C ALA A 59 -14.05 -22.06 4.59
N VAL A 60 -15.39 -22.01 4.56
CA VAL A 60 -16.27 -23.10 4.99
C VAL A 60 -15.99 -24.37 4.20
N ILE A 61 -15.95 -24.26 2.87
CA ILE A 61 -15.80 -25.40 1.96
C ILE A 61 -14.40 -26.00 2.08
N MET A 62 -13.36 -25.17 2.15
CA MET A 62 -11.97 -25.62 2.09
C MET A 62 -11.41 -26.04 3.45
N PHE A 63 -11.81 -25.38 4.55
CA PHE A 63 -11.21 -25.56 5.88
C PHE A 63 -12.21 -26.01 6.95
N GLY A 64 -13.51 -26.09 6.61
CA GLY A 64 -14.55 -26.43 7.56
C GLY A 64 -14.93 -25.27 8.49
N LYS A 65 -15.94 -25.51 9.35
CA LYS A 65 -16.57 -24.43 10.13
C LYS A 65 -15.72 -23.83 11.26
N GLN A 66 -14.69 -24.55 11.72
CA GLN A 66 -14.00 -24.23 12.97
C GLN A 66 -13.09 -23.00 12.87
N GLU A 67 -12.60 -22.64 11.69
CA GLU A 67 -11.68 -21.50 11.49
C GLU A 67 -12.38 -20.21 11.01
N ILE A 68 -13.70 -20.23 10.83
CA ILE A 68 -14.47 -19.11 10.27
C ILE A 68 -14.57 -17.92 11.24
N GLU A 69 -14.59 -18.19 12.55
CA GLU A 69 -14.79 -17.13 13.56
C GLU A 69 -13.69 -16.06 13.50
N LYS A 70 -12.45 -16.46 13.17
CA LYS A 70 -11.34 -15.51 12.94
C LYS A 70 -11.62 -14.64 11.72
N LEU A 71 -12.17 -15.19 10.64
CA LEU A 71 -12.49 -14.43 9.43
C LEU A 71 -13.62 -13.42 9.66
N LYS A 72 -14.64 -13.79 10.44
CA LYS A 72 -15.74 -12.87 10.84
C LYS A 72 -15.25 -11.69 11.68
N SER A 73 -14.15 -11.85 12.40
CA SER A 73 -13.57 -10.76 13.20
C SER A 73 -12.91 -9.66 12.37
N VAL A 74 -12.69 -9.88 11.06
CA VAL A 74 -12.14 -8.86 10.17
C VAL A 74 -13.20 -7.78 9.92
N PRO A 75 -12.96 -6.52 10.30
CA PRO A 75 -13.99 -5.48 10.20
C PRO A 75 -14.09 -4.97 8.75
N LEU A 76 -15.01 -5.55 7.98
CA LEU A 76 -15.24 -5.25 6.56
C LEU A 76 -16.54 -4.47 6.29
N SER A 77 -17.21 -3.95 7.32
CA SER A 77 -18.45 -3.20 7.12
C SER A 77 -18.24 -1.98 6.24
N ASP A 78 -19.29 -1.57 5.53
CA ASP A 78 -19.26 -0.48 4.55
C ASP A 78 -18.64 0.80 5.14
N ASN A 79 -19.11 1.21 6.32
CA ASN A 79 -18.56 2.36 7.07
C ASN A 79 -17.09 2.17 7.44
N THR A 80 -16.69 0.94 7.78
CA THR A 80 -15.30 0.63 8.12
C THR A 80 -14.39 0.72 6.90
N ILE A 81 -14.81 0.16 5.78
CA ILE A 81 -14.02 0.18 4.56
C ILE A 81 -13.98 1.58 3.99
N GLN A 82 -15.08 2.33 4.01
CA GLN A 82 -15.09 3.73 3.66
C GLN A 82 -14.09 4.52 4.49
N ARG A 83 -14.17 4.44 5.83
CA ARG A 83 -13.23 5.14 6.72
C ARG A 83 -11.80 4.68 6.49
N ARG A 84 -11.53 3.39 6.29
CA ARG A 84 -10.17 2.92 5.96
C ARG A 84 -9.68 3.48 4.65
N ILE A 85 -10.52 3.60 3.63
CA ILE A 85 -10.21 4.27 2.36
C ILE A 85 -9.99 5.77 2.58
N SER A 86 -10.67 6.40 3.54
CA SER A 86 -10.41 7.80 3.93
C SER A 86 -9.17 7.99 4.82
N ASP A 87 -8.80 7.00 5.64
CA ASP A 87 -7.65 7.04 6.55
C ASP A 87 -6.36 6.75 5.78
N MET A 88 -6.44 5.73 4.94
CA MET A 88 -5.66 5.66 3.74
C MET A 88 -6.16 6.77 2.81
N ALA A 89 -6.31 8.06 3.16
CA ALA A 89 -6.56 9.13 2.18
C ALA A 89 -5.49 10.24 2.16
N ILE A 90 -4.45 10.13 2.97
CA ILE A 90 -3.70 11.32 3.42
C ILE A 90 -2.19 11.11 3.44
N ASP A 91 -1.65 10.14 2.69
CA ASP A 91 -0.25 9.71 2.84
C ASP A 91 0.42 9.32 1.52
N PHE A 92 1.70 8.96 1.59
CA PHE A 92 2.55 8.63 0.46
C PHE A 92 3.01 7.18 0.61
N VAL A 93 2.67 6.35 -0.39
CA VAL A 93 2.96 4.91 -0.37
C VAL A 93 3.90 4.58 -1.51
N ALA A 94 4.95 3.87 -1.18
CA ALA A 94 5.81 3.22 -2.15
C ALA A 94 5.62 1.71 -2.06
N PHE A 95 5.45 1.08 -3.22
CA PHE A 95 5.49 -0.37 -3.38
C PHE A 95 6.77 -0.76 -4.12
N VAL A 96 7.33 -1.90 -3.75
CA VAL A 96 8.39 -2.55 -4.51
C VAL A 96 7.82 -3.81 -5.16
N ARG A 97 8.06 -3.94 -6.46
CA ARG A 97 7.82 -5.16 -7.22
C ARG A 97 9.15 -5.78 -7.62
N PHE A 98 9.37 -7.01 -7.20
CA PHE A 98 10.61 -7.74 -7.43
C PHE A 98 10.31 -9.21 -7.72
N GLU A 99 11.25 -9.87 -8.40
CA GLU A 99 11.19 -11.31 -8.61
C GLU A 99 11.90 -12.02 -7.46
N SER A 100 11.26 -13.06 -6.91
CA SER A 100 11.84 -13.94 -5.90
C SER A 100 11.32 -15.35 -6.12
N LYS A 101 12.22 -16.32 -6.21
CA LYS A 101 11.89 -17.75 -6.44
C LYS A 101 10.93 -17.93 -7.63
N GLU A 102 11.23 -17.29 -8.76
CA GLU A 102 10.44 -17.34 -10.00
C GLU A 102 9.01 -16.79 -9.85
N ARG A 103 8.76 -15.96 -8.82
CA ARG A 103 7.48 -15.29 -8.60
C ARG A 103 7.68 -13.79 -8.55
N LEU A 104 6.78 -13.07 -9.23
CA LEU A 104 6.67 -11.62 -9.06
C LEU A 104 5.95 -11.33 -7.75
N MET A 105 6.64 -10.64 -6.85
CA MET A 105 6.11 -10.19 -5.57
C MET A 105 5.85 -8.68 -5.64
N GLU A 106 4.80 -8.24 -4.95
CA GLU A 106 4.50 -6.82 -4.69
C GLU A 106 4.41 -6.64 -3.18
N GLU A 107 5.29 -5.81 -2.63
CA GLU A 107 5.33 -5.49 -1.20
C GLU A 107 5.33 -3.98 -1.00
N ILE A 108 4.87 -3.54 0.17
CA ILE A 108 4.91 -2.12 0.54
C ILE A 108 6.31 -1.83 1.06
N LEU A 109 6.98 -0.89 0.41
CA LEU A 109 8.31 -0.41 0.77
C LEU A 109 8.23 0.52 1.99
N PHE A 110 7.35 1.51 1.94
CA PHE A 110 7.02 2.37 3.08
C PHE A 110 5.65 3.03 2.89
N CYS A 111 5.13 3.59 3.99
CA CYS A 111 3.94 4.42 4.01
C CYS A 111 4.15 5.59 5.00
N LYS A 112 4.17 6.82 4.49
CA LYS A 112 4.54 8.02 5.27
C LYS A 112 3.53 9.13 5.04
N ALA A 113 3.18 9.86 6.10
CA ALA A 113 2.17 10.91 6.04
C ALA A 113 2.50 12.00 5.02
N LEU A 114 1.50 12.43 4.25
CA LEU A 114 1.70 13.53 3.32
C LEU A 114 1.71 14.83 4.12
N PRO A 115 2.65 15.73 3.82
CA PRO A 115 2.56 17.10 4.29
C PRO A 115 1.38 17.77 3.60
N THR A 116 0.81 18.77 4.28
CA THR A 116 -0.30 19.60 3.75
C THR A 116 0.01 20.22 2.39
N ASN A 117 1.28 20.49 2.08
CA ASN A 117 1.72 20.90 0.75
C ASN A 117 2.48 19.77 0.05
N THR A 118 1.81 19.07 -0.86
CA THR A 118 2.35 17.91 -1.56
C THR A 118 3.11 18.33 -2.82
N THR A 119 4.36 18.78 -2.67
CA THR A 119 5.26 19.06 -3.80
C THR A 119 6.14 17.87 -4.14
N GLY A 120 6.68 17.82 -5.36
CA GLY A 120 7.65 16.79 -5.75
C GLY A 120 8.92 16.77 -4.90
N GLN A 121 9.32 17.90 -4.31
CA GLN A 121 10.44 17.97 -3.37
C GLN A 121 10.08 17.30 -2.04
N CYS A 122 8.92 17.64 -1.47
CA CYS A 122 8.48 17.05 -0.21
C CYS A 122 8.40 15.51 -0.29
N LEU A 123 7.90 14.99 -1.41
CA LEU A 123 7.84 13.54 -1.66
C LEU A 123 9.24 12.91 -1.77
N TYR A 124 10.19 13.64 -2.38
CA TYR A 124 11.58 13.21 -2.49
C TYR A 124 12.25 13.09 -1.13
N ASP A 125 12.08 14.10 -0.27
CA ASP A 125 12.67 14.10 1.08
C ASP A 125 12.10 12.95 1.93
N ILE A 126 10.79 12.71 1.86
CA ILE A 126 10.14 11.57 2.54
C ILE A 126 10.68 10.24 2.02
N PHE A 127 10.89 10.09 0.71
CA PHE A 127 11.44 8.87 0.14
C PHE A 127 12.87 8.59 0.65
N LEU A 128 13.72 9.62 0.68
CA LEU A 128 15.09 9.48 1.19
C LEU A 128 15.08 9.08 2.66
N GLU A 129 14.34 9.79 3.49
CA GLU A 129 14.21 9.47 4.92
C GLU A 129 13.69 8.04 5.14
N ALA A 130 12.65 7.63 4.38
CA ALA A 130 12.02 6.33 4.55
C ALA A 130 12.90 5.15 4.07
N THR A 131 13.88 5.40 3.20
CA THR A 131 14.69 4.34 2.58
C THR A 131 16.16 4.37 2.99
N GLN A 132 16.58 5.35 3.79
CA GLN A 132 17.98 5.51 4.22
C GLN A 132 18.55 4.25 4.88
N ASP A 133 17.72 3.52 5.64
CA ASP A 133 18.14 2.35 6.43
C ASP A 133 18.01 1.03 5.65
N PHE A 134 17.49 1.05 4.42
CA PHE A 134 17.27 -0.19 3.65
C PHE A 134 18.55 -0.71 2.99
N HIS A 135 19.65 0.06 3.04
CA HIS A 135 20.94 -0.31 2.44
C HIS A 135 20.81 -0.77 0.97
N LEU A 136 19.91 -0.14 0.21
CA LEU A 136 19.69 -0.43 -1.20
C LEU A 136 20.47 0.52 -2.10
N ASP A 137 21.24 -0.03 -3.03
CA ASP A 137 21.85 0.73 -4.12
C ASP A 137 20.79 0.98 -5.21
N TRP A 138 20.01 2.05 -5.03
CA TRP A 138 18.91 2.40 -5.93
C TRP A 138 19.33 2.56 -7.39
N ALA A 139 20.55 3.04 -7.64
CA ALA A 139 21.08 3.20 -9.00
C ALA A 139 21.20 1.86 -9.73
N LYS A 140 21.60 0.79 -9.04
CA LYS A 140 21.76 -0.56 -9.63
C LYS A 140 20.53 -1.45 -9.50
N LYS A 141 19.69 -1.19 -8.50
CA LYS A 141 18.58 -2.09 -8.13
C LYS A 141 17.23 -1.64 -8.69
N CYS A 142 17.04 -0.35 -8.96
CA CYS A 142 15.79 0.13 -9.52
C CYS A 142 15.82 0.09 -11.05
N VAL A 143 14.92 -0.70 -11.65
CA VAL A 143 14.83 -0.86 -13.11
C VAL A 143 13.70 -0.01 -13.72
N VAL A 144 12.62 0.22 -12.96
CA VAL A 144 11.42 0.91 -13.46
C VAL A 144 10.78 1.71 -12.33
N ILE A 145 10.34 2.93 -12.63
CA ILE A 145 9.55 3.76 -11.72
C ILE A 145 8.17 3.99 -12.32
N CYS A 146 7.11 3.70 -11.56
CA CYS A 146 5.75 3.97 -11.97
C CYS A 146 5.08 4.93 -10.99
N SER A 147 4.20 5.82 -11.45
CA SER A 147 3.31 6.60 -10.58
C SER A 147 1.90 6.74 -11.12
N ASP A 148 0.99 7.20 -10.27
CA ASP A 148 -0.41 7.51 -10.58
C ASP A 148 -0.60 8.75 -11.48
N GLY A 149 0.48 9.40 -11.90
CA GLY A 149 0.44 10.52 -12.83
C GLY A 149 0.15 11.88 -12.19
N ALA A 150 -0.01 11.98 -10.87
CA ALA A 150 -0.28 13.26 -10.20
C ALA A 150 0.80 14.30 -10.54
N LYS A 151 0.43 15.58 -10.66
CA LYS A 151 1.37 16.64 -11.09
C LYS A 151 2.61 16.75 -10.19
N ALA A 152 2.45 16.51 -8.88
CA ALA A 152 3.56 16.46 -7.94
C ALA A 152 4.54 15.30 -8.22
N MET A 153 4.05 14.20 -8.82
CA MET A 153 4.84 13.03 -9.21
C MET A 153 5.56 13.23 -10.53
N THR A 154 4.84 13.67 -11.57
CA THR A 154 5.28 13.61 -12.98
C THR A 154 5.77 14.93 -13.56
N GLY A 155 5.76 16.03 -12.79
CA GLY A 155 6.21 17.33 -13.26
C GLY A 155 7.61 17.31 -13.88
N SER A 156 7.74 17.76 -15.13
CA SER A 156 8.97 17.63 -15.93
C SER A 156 10.20 18.36 -15.39
N LYS A 157 10.00 19.42 -14.59
CA LYS A 157 11.10 20.20 -13.99
C LYS A 157 11.27 20.00 -12.48
N SER A 158 10.19 19.65 -11.78
CA SER A 158 10.16 19.67 -10.31
C SER A 158 9.39 18.52 -9.68
N GLY A 159 8.88 17.60 -10.50
CA GLY A 159 8.16 16.41 -10.07
C GLY A 159 9.07 15.44 -9.34
N PHE A 160 8.47 14.64 -8.46
CA PHE A 160 9.18 13.65 -7.67
C PHE A 160 9.92 12.61 -8.52
N ILE A 161 9.31 12.09 -9.60
CA ILE A 161 9.99 11.14 -10.51
C ILE A 161 11.23 11.79 -11.14
N THR A 162 11.12 13.03 -11.58
CA THR A 162 12.24 13.79 -12.15
C THR A 162 13.42 13.87 -11.17
N ARG A 163 13.14 14.00 -9.87
CA ARG A 163 14.15 14.01 -8.81
C ARG A 163 14.73 12.62 -8.55
N LEU A 164 13.88 11.59 -8.52
CA LEU A 164 14.35 10.20 -8.36
C LEU A 164 15.29 9.79 -9.49
N LYS A 165 15.07 10.24 -10.73
CA LYS A 165 15.98 9.93 -11.85
C LYS A 165 17.43 10.40 -11.62
N ALA A 166 17.69 11.33 -10.71
CA ALA A 166 19.06 11.66 -10.31
C ALA A 166 19.70 10.58 -9.42
N LEU A 167 18.90 9.89 -8.59
CA LEU A 167 19.33 8.80 -7.71
C LEU A 167 19.35 7.44 -8.41
N MET A 168 18.46 7.25 -9.40
CA MET A 168 18.30 6.02 -10.18
C MET A 168 18.22 6.36 -11.67
N PRO A 169 19.36 6.71 -12.30
CA PRO A 169 19.40 7.22 -13.67
C PRO A 169 19.01 6.19 -14.73
N ASP A 170 19.25 4.91 -14.44
CA ASP A 170 18.96 3.81 -15.36
C ASP A 170 17.51 3.31 -15.26
N ALA A 171 16.72 3.83 -14.31
CA ALA A 171 15.34 3.44 -14.15
C ALA A 171 14.46 4.09 -15.23
N VAL A 172 13.69 3.24 -15.93
CA VAL A 172 12.75 3.65 -16.99
C VAL A 172 11.54 4.36 -16.39
#